data_AF-A0A8J5THD5-F1
#
_entry.id   AF-A0A8J5THD5-F1
#
_cell.length_a   1.000
_cell.length_b   1.000
_cell.length_c   1.000
_cell.angle_alpha   90.00
_cell.angle_beta   90.00
_cell.angle_gamma   90.00
#
_symmetry.space_group_name_H-M   'P 1'
#
loop_
_entity.id
_entity.type
_entity.pdbx_description
1 polymer ?
#
loop_
_entity_poly.entity_id
_entity_poly.type
_entity_poly.pdbx_seq_one_letter_code
_entity_poly.pdbx_strand_id
1 'polypeptide(L)'
;MLLVMTLVSQSEGQVMPVTLNAGFRMPSWFDLKSLDVDGPEDGDGIKKARDGIHHLIEEEVKNGIPHERIMLGGFSQGGALALYSTFTHTKTLAGVVGLSCWLPLREEFPQVSTKCYFIL
;
A
#
# COMPACT_ATOMS: atom_id res chain seq x y z
N MET A 1 17.85 -13.14 15.18
CA MET A 1 17.71 -11.72 14.77
C MET A 1 17.04 -11.72 13.39
N LEU A 2 15.71 -11.78 13.31
CA LEU A 2 14.96 -11.91 12.04
C LEU A 2 14.15 -10.63 11.77
N LEU A 3 14.30 -10.02 10.60
CA LEU A 3 13.36 -9.01 10.11
C LEU A 3 12.08 -9.73 9.66
N VAL A 4 10.90 -9.18 9.93
CA VAL A 4 9.64 -9.69 9.36
C VAL A 4 9.22 -8.77 8.23
N MET A 5 9.11 -9.33 7.03
CA MET A 5 8.65 -8.61 5.85
C MET A 5 7.23 -9.04 5.50
N THR A 6 6.28 -8.14 5.66
CA THR A 6 4.89 -8.36 5.26
C THR A 6 4.75 -7.94 3.81
N LEU A 7 4.59 -8.94 2.93
CA LEU A 7 4.33 -8.71 1.51
C LEU A 7 2.86 -8.39 1.29
N VAL A 8 2.59 -7.27 0.64
CA VAL A 8 1.25 -6.84 0.22
C VAL A 8 1.00 -7.39 -1.19
N SER A 9 0.56 -8.65 -1.27
CA SER A 9 0.36 -9.32 -2.56
C SER A 9 -1.00 -9.01 -3.17
N GLN A 10 -1.06 -8.74 -4.47
CA GLN A 10 -2.33 -8.52 -5.18
C GLN A 10 -3.33 -9.67 -4.98
N SER A 11 -2.83 -10.91 -4.84
CA SER A 11 -3.66 -12.11 -4.64
C SER A 11 -4.41 -12.12 -3.31
N GLU A 12 -3.98 -11.32 -2.33
CA GLU A 12 -4.60 -11.20 -1.01
C GLU A 12 -5.66 -10.09 -0.96
N GLY A 13 -5.75 -9.27 -2.02
CA GLY A 13 -6.79 -8.26 -2.17
C GLY A 13 -8.19 -8.86 -2.32
N GLN A 14 -9.21 -8.05 -2.05
CA GLN A 14 -10.60 -8.47 -2.20
C GLN A 14 -10.98 -8.56 -3.69
N VAL A 15 -11.83 -9.53 -4.05
CA VAL A 15 -12.38 -9.58 -5.41
C VAL A 15 -13.43 -8.47 -5.55
N MET A 16 -13.07 -7.42 -6.29
CA MET A 16 -13.89 -6.22 -6.47
C MET A 16 -13.86 -5.76 -7.93
N PRO A 17 -14.87 -4.99 -8.40
CA PRO A 17 -14.80 -4.40 -9.73
C PRO A 17 -13.67 -3.37 -9.79
N VAL A 18 -12.92 -3.36 -10.90
CA VAL A 18 -11.84 -2.41 -11.16
C VAL A 18 -12.23 -1.49 -12.31
N THR A 19 -12.35 -0.19 -12.04
CA THR A 19 -12.81 0.84 -12.99
C THR A 19 -11.91 0.92 -14.22
N LEU A 20 -10.57 0.90 -14.04
CA LEU A 20 -9.60 0.90 -15.14
C LEU A 20 -9.81 -0.27 -16.11
N ASN A 21 -10.27 -1.41 -15.60
CA ASN A 21 -10.52 -2.62 -16.38
C ASN A 21 -12.02 -2.78 -16.66
N ALA A 22 -12.71 -1.70 -17.06
CA ALA A 22 -14.12 -1.71 -17.45
C ALA A 22 -15.08 -2.40 -16.43
N GLY A 23 -14.74 -2.37 -15.14
CA GLY A 23 -15.53 -2.97 -14.07
C GLY A 23 -15.38 -4.49 -13.93
N PHE A 24 -14.43 -5.13 -14.62
CA PHE A 24 -14.10 -6.54 -14.41
C PHE A 24 -13.74 -6.79 -12.95
N ARG A 25 -14.28 -7.88 -12.40
CA ARG A 25 -14.02 -8.31 -11.01
C ARG A 25 -12.75 -9.11 -10.94
N MET A 26 -11.79 -8.63 -10.16
CA MET A 26 -10.50 -9.28 -9.94
C MET A 26 -9.96 -8.95 -8.54
N PRO A 27 -8.99 -9.70 -8.02
CA PRO A 27 -8.34 -9.35 -6.77
C PRO A 27 -7.73 -7.95 -6.86
N SER A 28 -8.14 -7.08 -5.95
CA SER A 28 -7.65 -5.71 -5.85
C SER A 28 -7.74 -5.19 -4.42
N TRP A 29 -6.80 -4.30 -4.07
CA TRP A 29 -6.77 -3.69 -2.75
C TRP A 29 -7.74 -2.51 -2.63
N PHE A 30 -7.91 -1.77 -3.72
CA PHE A 30 -8.79 -0.61 -3.85
C PHE A 30 -9.12 -0.40 -5.33
N ASP A 31 -10.17 0.37 -5.64
CA ASP A 31 -10.56 0.57 -7.03
C ASP A 31 -9.51 1.39 -7.79
N LEU A 32 -8.86 0.75 -8.77
CA LEU A 32 -7.91 1.43 -9.64
C LEU A 32 -8.68 2.14 -10.76
N LYS A 33 -8.69 3.48 -10.72
CA LYS A 33 -9.46 4.31 -11.66
C LYS A 33 -8.64 4.80 -12.85
N SER A 34 -7.36 5.11 -12.65
CA SER A 34 -6.43 5.54 -13.71
C SER A 34 -5.00 5.10 -13.39
N LEU A 35 -4.14 5.07 -14.41
CA LEU A 35 -2.68 4.96 -14.29
C LEU A 35 -1.98 6.31 -14.47
N ASP A 36 -2.74 7.35 -14.84
CA ASP A 36 -2.21 8.71 -14.99
C ASP A 36 -1.85 9.29 -13.62
N VAL A 37 -0.70 9.97 -13.56
CA VAL A 37 -0.16 10.57 -12.33
C VAL A 37 -1.10 11.58 -11.69
N ASP A 38 -1.85 12.31 -12.52
CA ASP A 38 -2.82 13.32 -12.07
C ASP A 38 -4.27 12.82 -12.30
N GLY A 39 -4.43 11.51 -12.49
CA GLY A 39 -5.72 10.84 -12.65
C GLY A 39 -6.50 10.74 -11.33
N PRO A 40 -7.80 10.44 -11.39
CA PRO A 40 -8.61 10.25 -10.20
C PRO A 40 -8.17 9.02 -9.40
N GLU A 41 -8.18 9.13 -8.07
CA GLU A 41 -7.88 8.02 -7.15
C GLU A 41 -9.12 7.59 -6.34
N ASP A 42 -9.11 6.36 -5.82
CA ASP A 42 -10.09 5.85 -4.86
C ASP A 42 -9.63 6.10 -3.42
N GLY A 43 -9.65 7.36 -2.98
CA GLY A 43 -9.09 7.74 -1.69
C GLY A 43 -9.69 6.99 -0.50
N ASP A 44 -11.00 6.73 -0.51
CA ASP A 44 -11.66 5.99 0.56
C ASP A 44 -11.28 4.51 0.54
N GLY A 45 -11.22 3.88 -0.64
CA GLY A 45 -10.76 2.51 -0.78
C GLY A 45 -9.30 2.33 -0.35
N ILE A 46 -8.42 3.25 -0.72
CA ILE A 46 -7.01 3.26 -0.31
C ILE A 46 -6.88 3.33 1.21
N LYS A 47 -7.62 4.25 1.85
CA LYS A 47 -7.63 4.40 3.32
C LYS A 47 -8.17 3.16 4.03
N LYS A 48 -9.23 2.55 3.48
CA LYS A 48 -9.77 1.29 4.00
C LYS A 48 -8.78 0.13 3.87
N ALA A 49 -8.10 0.02 2.73
CA ALA A 49 -7.08 -1.01 2.51
C ALA A 49 -5.90 -0.85 3.47
N ARG A 50 -5.46 0.40 3.68
CA ARG A 50 -4.43 0.75 4.68
C ARG A 50 -4.82 0.25 6.07
N ASP A 51 -6.06 0.47 6.50
CA ASP A 51 -6.51 0.05 7.83
C ASP A 51 -6.40 -1.46 8.01
N GLY A 52 -6.62 -2.24 6.94
CA GLY A 52 -6.35 -3.68 6.92
C GLY A 52 -4.87 -4.00 7.13
N ILE A 53 -3.96 -3.29 6.45
CA ILE A 53 -2.50 -3.47 6.64
C ILE A 53 -2.07 -3.08 8.04
N HIS A 54 -2.58 -1.98 8.58
CA HIS A 54 -2.30 -1.56 9.96
C HIS A 54 -2.78 -2.60 10.97
N HIS A 55 -3.93 -3.23 10.72
CA HIS A 55 -4.40 -4.33 11.56
C HIS A 55 -3.41 -5.50 11.58
N LEU A 56 -2.93 -5.93 10.40
CA LEU A 56 -1.94 -7.01 10.30
C LEU A 56 -0.64 -6.66 11.03
N ILE A 57 -0.15 -5.42 10.92
CA ILE A 57 1.02 -4.95 11.67
C ILE A 57 0.80 -5.12 13.17
N GLU A 58 -0.36 -4.72 13.68
CA GLU A 58 -0.67 -4.84 15.11
C GLU A 58 -0.82 -6.30 15.56
N GLU A 59 -1.22 -7.21 14.67
CA GLU A 59 -1.19 -8.65 14.95
C GLU A 59 0.24 -9.19 15.09
N GLU A 60 1.15 -8.80 14.19
CA GLU A 60 2.58 -9.15 14.30
C GLU A 60 3.20 -8.60 15.60
N VAL A 61 2.81 -7.38 15.99
CA VAL A 61 3.24 -6.76 17.24
C VAL A 61 2.74 -7.53 18.45
N LYS A 62 1.47 -7.95 18.46
CA LYS A 62 0.91 -8.80 19.52
C LYS A 62 1.63 -10.15 19.60
N ASN A 63 2.13 -10.65 18.48
CA ASN A 63 2.94 -11.87 18.41
C ASN A 63 4.41 -11.65 18.83
N GLY A 64 4.77 -10.45 19.29
CA GLY A 64 6.07 -10.14 19.90
C GLY A 64 7.09 -9.52 18.93
N ILE A 65 6.68 -9.10 17.73
CA ILE A 65 7.57 -8.44 16.77
C ILE A 65 7.44 -6.91 16.93
N PRO A 66 8.46 -6.21 17.43
CA PRO A 66 8.38 -4.76 17.59
C PRO A 66 8.30 -4.04 16.24
N HIS A 67 7.65 -2.87 16.21
CA HIS A 67 7.43 -2.07 14.98
C HIS A 67 8.71 -1.84 14.17
N GLU A 68 9.84 -1.59 14.83
CA GLU A 68 11.14 -1.32 14.20
C GLU A 68 11.77 -2.54 13.52
N ARG A 69 11.12 -3.71 13.59
CA ARG A 69 11.52 -4.95 12.90
C ARG A 69 10.52 -5.40 11.83
N ILE A 70 9.46 -4.64 11.62
CA ILE A 70 8.45 -4.89 10.60
C ILE A 70 8.77 -4.03 9.38
N MET A 71 8.87 -4.66 8.21
CA MET A 71 9.03 -4.00 6.93
C MET A 71 7.85 -4.33 6.03
N LEU A 72 7.29 -3.34 5.34
CA LEU A 72 6.27 -3.60 4.32
C LEU A 72 6.92 -3.70 2.94
N GLY A 73 6.47 -4.64 2.13
CA GLY A 73 6.93 -4.78 0.75
C GLY A 73 5.77 -5.00 -0.21
N GLY A 74 5.86 -4.52 -1.45
CA GLY A 74 4.83 -4.79 -2.44
C GLY A 74 5.22 -4.40 -3.87
N PHE A 75 4.48 -4.94 -4.83
CA PHE A 75 4.63 -4.65 -6.26
C PHE A 75 3.38 -3.95 -6.81
N SER A 76 3.54 -2.99 -7.73
CA SER A 76 2.44 -2.28 -8.39
C SER A 76 1.43 -1.73 -7.37
N GLN A 77 0.15 -2.10 -7.45
CA GLN A 77 -0.87 -1.66 -6.48
C GLN A 77 -0.55 -2.06 -5.03
N GLY A 78 0.03 -3.24 -4.81
CA GLY A 78 0.47 -3.67 -3.49
C GLY A 78 1.63 -2.83 -2.96
N GLY A 79 2.56 -2.43 -3.85
CA GLY A 79 3.65 -1.51 -3.49
C GLY A 79 3.14 -0.11 -3.14
N ALA A 80 2.14 0.37 -3.86
CA ALA A 80 1.48 1.63 -3.56
C ALA A 80 0.80 1.61 -2.19
N LEU A 81 0.10 0.52 -1.88
CA LEU A 81 -0.50 0.34 -0.57
C LEU A 81 0.55 0.21 0.55
N ALA A 82 1.66 -0.49 0.30
CA ALA A 82 2.76 -0.61 1.27
C ALA A 82 3.38 0.76 1.60
N LEU A 83 3.63 1.59 0.59
CA LEU A 83 4.14 2.96 0.77
C LEU A 83 3.17 3.82 1.58
N TYR A 84 1.90 3.89 1.15
CA TYR A 84 0.88 4.69 1.85
C TYR A 84 0.68 4.22 3.29
N SER A 85 0.64 2.91 3.51
CA SER A 85 0.49 2.33 4.84
C SER A 85 1.67 2.66 5.75
N THR A 86 2.89 2.66 5.23
CA THR A 86 4.09 3.03 6.00
C THR A 86 4.07 4.51 6.38
N PHE A 87 3.80 5.41 5.45
CA PHE A 87 3.85 6.86 5.71
C PHE A 87 2.69 7.39 6.55
N THR A 88 1.60 6.63 6.66
CA THR A 88 0.46 6.97 7.52
C THR A 88 0.47 6.21 8.85
N HIS A 89 1.43 5.32 9.08
CA HIS A 89 1.52 4.59 10.35
C HIS A 89 2.07 5.50 11.46
N THR A 90 1.52 5.37 12.68
CA THR A 90 1.88 6.25 13.81
C THR A 90 3.17 5.86 14.51
N LYS A 91 3.66 4.63 14.28
CA LYS A 91 4.91 4.09 14.81
C LYS A 91 5.93 3.94 13.70
N THR A 92 7.22 4.10 14.03
CA THR A 92 8.29 3.91 13.06
C THR A 92 8.46 2.43 12.75
N LEU A 93 8.23 2.07 11.48
CA LEU A 93 8.53 0.74 10.96
C LEU A 93 10.01 0.63 10.55
N ALA A 94 10.50 -0.59 10.34
CA ALA A 94 11.87 -0.83 9.86
C ALA A 94 12.13 -0.21 8.48
N GLY A 95 11.08 -0.13 7.65
CA GLY A 95 11.12 0.51 6.34
C GLY A 95 10.03 0.00 5.41
N VAL A 96 10.16 0.35 4.13
CA VAL A 96 9.25 -0.06 3.07
C VAL A 96 9.99 -0.31 1.76
N VAL A 97 9.56 -1.33 1.01
CA VAL A 97 10.05 -1.65 -0.33
C VAL A 97 8.89 -1.61 -1.31
N GLY A 98 8.83 -0.56 -2.14
CA GLY A 98 7.90 -0.45 -3.26
C GLY A 98 8.58 -0.80 -4.57
N LEU A 99 8.06 -1.81 -5.28
CA LEU A 99 8.56 -2.25 -6.59
C LEU A 99 7.57 -1.84 -7.67
N SER A 100 8.02 -1.06 -8.66
CA SER A 100 7.21 -0.67 -9.82
C SER A 100 5.84 -0.10 -9.44
N CYS A 101 5.82 0.80 -8.47
CA CYS A 101 4.60 1.33 -7.87
C CYS A 101 4.63 2.87 -7.78
N TRP A 102 3.59 3.44 -7.17
CA TRP A 102 3.44 4.88 -6.96
C TRP A 102 3.07 5.17 -5.51
N LEU A 103 3.19 6.42 -5.05
CA LEU A 103 2.62 6.84 -3.77
C LEU A 103 1.21 7.40 -4.02
N PRO A 104 0.14 6.70 -3.59
CA PRO A 104 -1.21 7.21 -3.77
C PRO A 104 -1.49 8.36 -2.79
N LEU A 105 -2.43 9.23 -3.14
CA LEU A 105 -2.80 10.40 -2.34
C LEU A 105 -1.59 11.26 -1.96
N ARG A 106 -0.61 11.39 -2.89
CA ARG A 106 0.70 12.02 -2.64
C ARG A 106 0.62 13.43 -2.07
N GLU A 107 -0.46 14.16 -2.37
CA GLU A 107 -0.69 15.53 -1.89
C GLU A 107 -0.85 15.59 -0.36
N GLU A 108 -1.15 14.45 0.30
CA GLU A 108 -1.11 14.32 1.76
C GLU A 108 0.34 14.32 2.32
N PHE A 109 1.37 14.18 1.46
CA PHE A 109 2.79 14.06 1.84
C PHE A 109 3.69 15.11 1.16
N PRO A 110 3.51 16.41 1.45
CA PRO A 110 4.28 17.49 0.79
C PRO A 110 5.79 17.39 1.02
N GLN A 111 6.20 16.73 2.11
CA GLN A 111 7.61 16.56 2.49
C GLN A 111 8.33 15.47 1.65
N VAL A 112 7.57 14.60 0.99
CA VAL A 112 8.06 13.40 0.28
C VAL A 112 7.90 13.57 -1.24
N SER A 113 7.68 14.79 -1.72
CA SER A 113 7.22 15.11 -3.09
C SER A 113 8.28 14.95 -4.21
N THR A 114 9.10 13.90 -4.16
CA THR A 114 9.80 13.43 -5.36
C THR A 114 8.79 12.61 -6.17
N LYS A 115 8.57 12.94 -7.44
CA LYS A 115 7.65 12.18 -8.32
C LYS A 115 8.11 10.70 -8.38
N CYS A 116 7.48 9.82 -7.60
CA CYS A 116 7.65 8.38 -7.75
C CYS A 116 6.83 7.93 -8.96
N TYR A 117 7.54 7.58 -10.03
CA TYR A 117 6.92 7.06 -11.25
C TYR A 117 6.63 5.57 -11.10
N PHE A 118 5.55 5.11 -11.75
CA PHE A 118 5.40 3.71 -12.12
C PHE A 118 6.59 3.34 -13.03
N ILE A 119 7.62 2.71 -12.48
CA ILE A 119 8.69 2.12 -13.28
C ILE A 119 8.23 0.70 -13.61
N LEU A 120 7.59 0.51 -14.76
CA LEU A 120 7.31 -0.81 -15.31
C LEU A 120 8.61 -1.55 -15.63
#